data_AF-A0A6M0STJ3-F1
#
_entry.id   AF-A0A6M0STJ3-F1
#
_cell.length_a   1.000
_cell.length_b   1.000
_cell.length_c   1.000
_cell.angle_alpha   90.00
_cell.angle_beta   90.00
_cell.angle_gamma   90.00
#
_symmetry.space_group_name_H-M   'P 1'
#
loop_
_entity.id
_entity.type
_entity.pdbx_description
1 polymer ?
#
loop_
_entity_poly.entity_id
_entity_poly.type
_entity_poly.pdbx_seq_one_letter_code
_entity_poly.pdbx_strand_id
1 'polypeptide(L)' 'MKICLDYGHTLNGVDSGAIGCGYREQDCTREIGKIVKSYLEQLGHTTYETNIDGNVTSISDSMYKRYSIAND' A
#
# COMPACT_ATOMS: atom_id res chain seq x y z
N MET A 1 16.85 6.30 -8.18
CA MET A 1 15.92 5.42 -8.93
C MET A 1 14.49 5.85 -8.58
N LYS A 2 13.51 5.63 -9.46
CA LYS A 2 12.08 5.77 -9.13
C LYS A 2 11.61 4.41 -8.60
N ILE A 3 11.10 4.35 -7.38
CA ILE A 3 10.69 3.11 -6.71
C ILE A 3 9.22 3.21 -6.32
N CYS A 4 8.43 2.26 -6.79
CA CYS A 4 7.01 2.12 -6.44
C CYS A 4 6.89 1.30 -5.15
N LEU A 5 6.09 1.76 -4.20
CA LEU A 5 5.82 1.07 -2.94
C LEU A 5 4.34 0.71 -2.84
N ASP A 6 4.06 -0.58 -2.73
CA ASP A 6 2.71 -1.09 -2.48
C ASP A 6 2.52 -1.47 -1.02
N TYR A 7 1.76 -0.64 -0.32
CA TYR A 7 1.27 -0.99 1.00
C TYR A 7 -0.04 -1.73 0.78
N GLY A 8 0.00 -3.05 0.94
CA GLY A 8 -1.17 -3.90 0.67
C GLY A 8 -2.43 -3.42 1.40
N HIS A 9 -3.58 -3.76 0.82
CA HIS A 9 -4.92 -3.55 1.38
C HIS A 9 -5.38 -2.09 1.43
N THR A 10 -6.68 -1.92 1.66
CA THR A 10 -7.34 -0.63 1.84
C THR A 10 -7.64 -0.43 3.32
N LEU A 11 -7.59 0.81 3.81
CA LEU A 11 -7.95 1.09 5.22
C LEU A 11 -9.45 0.91 5.48
N ASN A 12 -10.27 1.03 4.43
CA ASN A 12 -11.72 0.88 4.49
C ASN A 12 -12.23 -0.01 3.36
N GLY A 13 -13.30 -0.76 3.63
CA GLY A 13 -14.02 -1.53 2.61
C GLY A 13 -13.62 -3.00 2.57
N VAL A 14 -13.67 -3.58 1.36
CA VAL A 14 -13.71 -5.02 1.13
C VAL A 14 -12.35 -5.72 1.12
N ASP A 15 -11.26 -4.97 1.20
CA ASP A 15 -9.90 -5.49 1.06
C ASP A 15 -9.04 -5.03 2.25
N SER A 16 -9.44 -5.43 3.46
CA SER A 16 -8.77 -5.07 4.72
C SER A 16 -7.58 -5.95 5.08
N GLY A 17 -7.36 -7.03 4.33
CA GLY A 17 -6.35 -8.05 4.63
C GLY A 17 -6.67 -8.89 5.86
N ALA A 18 -5.66 -9.61 6.34
CA ALA A 18 -5.74 -10.49 7.49
C ALA A 18 -5.80 -9.76 8.83
N ILE A 19 -6.31 -10.45 9.85
CA ILE A 19 -6.27 -10.00 11.25
C ILE A 19 -5.67 -11.13 12.10
N GLY A 20 -4.63 -10.81 12.88
CA GLY A 20 -3.96 -11.75 13.77
C GLY A 20 -3.65 -11.11 15.12
N CYS A 21 -3.97 -11.80 16.22
CA CYS A 21 -3.76 -11.30 17.59
C CYS A 21 -4.31 -9.88 17.85
N GLY A 22 -5.39 -9.49 17.16
CA GLY A 22 -5.99 -8.16 17.28
C GLY A 22 -5.34 -7.06 16.42
N TYR A 23 -4.34 -7.40 15.62
CA TYR A 23 -3.66 -6.46 14.71
C TYR A 23 -4.05 -6.72 13.26
N ARG A 24 -4.25 -5.63 12.49
CA ARG A 24 -4.73 -5.69 11.11
C ARG A 24 -3.58 -5.56 10.13
N GLU A 25 -3.59 -6.36 9.08
CA GLU A 25 -2.56 -6.36 8.04
C GLU A 25 -2.42 -4.99 7.37
N GLN A 26 -3.53 -4.34 7.03
CA GLN A 26 -3.54 -2.99 6.46
C GLN A 26 -2.81 -1.95 7.31
N ASP A 27 -2.83 -2.07 8.64
CA ASP A 27 -2.16 -1.13 9.54
C ASP A 27 -0.64 -1.44 9.56
N CYS A 28 -0.31 -2.73 9.69
CA CYS A 28 1.06 -3.25 9.64
C CYS A 28 1.82 -2.83 8.37
N THR A 29 1.20 -3.02 7.20
CA THR A 29 1.84 -2.71 5.91
C THR A 29 2.07 -1.21 5.75
N ARG A 30 1.19 -0.35 6.28
CA ARG A 30 1.38 1.11 6.28
C ARG A 30 2.53 1.53 7.18
N GLU A 31 2.65 0.94 8.36
CA GLU A 31 3.74 1.23 9.29
C GLU A 31 5.11 0.85 8.69
N ILE A 32 5.25 -0.40 8.25
CA ILE A 32 6.49 -0.89 7.62
C ILE A 32 6.81 -0.10 6.35
N GLY A 33 5.79 0.11 5.51
CA GLY A 33 5.92 0.82 4.25
C GLY A 33 6.47 2.24 4.39
N LYS A 34 5.94 3.02 5.35
CA LYS A 34 6.41 4.39 5.62
C LYS A 34 7.85 4.43 6.13
N ILE A 35 8.28 3.43 6.90
CA ILE A 35 9.68 3.29 7.33
C ILE A 35 10.58 3.05 6.11
N VAL A 36 10.19 2.11 5.24
CA VAL A 36 10.93 1.79 4.01
C VAL A 36 11.01 3.02 3.09
N LYS A 37 9.89 3.72 2.89
CA LYS A 37 9.83 4.97 2.11
C LYS A 37 10.84 5.99 2.62
N SER A 38 10.78 6.31 3.92
CA SER A 38 11.67 7.29 4.51
C SER A 38 13.14 6.92 4.31
N TYR A 39 13.48 5.64 4.49
CA TYR A 39 14.83 5.15 4.27
C TYR A 39 15.28 5.27 2.81
N LEU A 40 14.45 4.87 1.85
CA LEU A 40 14.76 4.99 0.42
C LEU A 40 14.94 6.44 -0.03
N GLU A 41 14.11 7.36 0.48
CA GLU A 41 14.23 8.79 0.20
C GLU A 41 15.52 9.38 0.79
N GLN A 42 15.90 8.97 2.00
CA GLN A 42 17.19 9.35 2.61
C GLN A 42 18.40 8.88 1.80
N LEU A 43 18.29 7.73 1.13
CA LEU A 43 19.30 7.22 0.20
C LEU A 43 19.30 7.94 -1.17
N GLY A 44 18.46 8.96 -1.35
CA GLY A 44 18.38 9.75 -2.58
C GLY A 44 17.55 9.09 -3.68
N HIS A 45 16.66 8.16 -3.35
CA HIS A 45 15.68 7.63 -4.30
C HIS A 45 14.40 8.46 -4.29
N THR A 46 13.69 8.45 -5.42
CA THR A 46 12.34 9.01 -5.51
C THR A 46 11.36 7.88 -5.30
N THR A 47 10.44 8.02 -4.35
CA THR A 47 9.40 7.03 -4.09
C THR A 47 8.03 7.55 -4.47
N TYR A 48 7.13 6.64 -4.78
CA TYR A 48 5.70 6.90 -4.94
C TYR A 48 4.93 5.65 -4.49
N GLU A 49 3.66 5.84 -4.13
CA GLU A 49 2.86 4.83 -3.46
C GLU A 49 1.62 4.48 -4.29
N THR A 50 1.20 3.22 -4.23
CA THR A 50 0.00 2.72 -4.94
C THR A 50 -1.22 2.62 -4.04
N ASN A 51 -1.10 2.90 -2.74
CA ASN A 51 -2.15 2.62 -1.78
C ASN A 51 -3.44 3.40 -2.05
N ILE A 52 -4.58 2.72 -1.92
CA ILE A 52 -5.92 3.26 -2.10
C ILE A 52 -6.72 2.91 -0.85
N ASP A 53 -7.12 3.91 -0.08
CA ASP A 53 -7.66 3.66 1.26
C ASP A 53 -9.19 3.48 1.30
N GLY A 54 -9.85 3.48 0.14
CA GLY A 54 -11.30 3.28 -0.01
C GLY A 54 -11.77 3.36 -1.47
N ASN A 55 -13.09 3.43 -1.67
CA ASN A 55 -13.73 3.47 -3.00
C ASN A 55 -13.34 2.29 -3.91
N VAL A 56 -13.18 1.11 -3.32
CA VAL A 56 -12.97 -0.16 -4.03
C VAL A 56 -14.20 -1.06 -3.87
N THR A 57 -14.59 -1.75 -4.94
CA THR A 57 -15.81 -2.58 -4.95
C THR A 57 -15.54 -4.07 -4.79
N SER A 58 -14.28 -4.50 -4.99
CA SER A 58 -13.82 -5.87 -4.83
C SER A 58 -12.31 -5.91 -4.59
N ILE A 59 -11.77 -7.06 -4.16
CA ILE A 59 -10.33 -7.29 -4.09
C ILE A 59 -9.69 -7.10 -5.47
N SER A 60 -10.32 -7.62 -6.54
CA SER A 60 -9.81 -7.47 -7.91
C SER A 60 -9.72 -6.01 -8.37
N ASP A 61 -10.73 -5.19 -8.05
CA ASP A 61 -10.72 -3.74 -8.32
C ASP A 61 -9.59 -3.05 -7.54
N SER A 62 -9.41 -3.44 -6.28
CA SER A 62 -8.35 -2.92 -5.41
C SER A 62 -6.94 -3.24 -5.97
N MET A 63 -6.71 -4.46 -6.46
CA MET A 63 -5.43 -4.82 -7.09
C MET A 63 -5.24 -4.12 -8.44
N TYR A 64 -6.29 -4.04 -9.27
CA TYR A 64 -6.24 -3.42 -10.58
C TYR A 64 -5.81 -1.95 -10.48
N LYS A 65 -6.42 -1.18 -9.57
CA LYS A 65 -6.07 0.24 -9.41
C LYS A 65 -4.64 0.45 -8.92
N ARG A 66 -4.14 -0.38 -7.99
CA ARG A 66 -2.73 -0.37 -7.56
C ARG A 66 -1.78 -0.66 -8.71
N TYR A 67 -2.10 -1.68 -9.50
CA TYR A 67 -1.36 -2.02 -10.71
C TYR A 67 -1.32 -0.86 -11.70
N SER A 68 -2.44 -0.17 -11.92
CA SER A 68 -2.48 1.00 -12.81
C SER A 68 -1.56 2.11 -12.33
N ILE A 69 -1.64 2.51 -11.05
CA ILE A 69 -0.76 3.55 -10.48
C ILE A 69 0.73 3.19 -10.63
N ALA A 70 1.08 1.91 -10.48
CA ALA A 70 2.47 1.47 -10.61
C ALA A 70 3.02 1.65 -12.04
N ASN A 71 2.17 1.54 -13.07
CA ASN A 71 2.54 1.58 -14.49
C ASN A 71 2.36 2.96 -15.16
N ASP A 72 1.80 3.94 -14.45
CA ASP A 72 1.68 5.33 -14.89
C ASP A 72 3.01 6.11 -14.74
#